data_AF-W9VM45-F1
#
_entry.id   AF-W9VM45-F1
#
_cell.length_a   1.000
_cell.length_b   1.000
_cell.length_c   1.000
_cell.angle_alpha   90.00
_cell.angle_beta   90.00
_cell.angle_gamma   90.00
#
_symmetry.space_group_name_H-M   'P 1'
#
loop_
_entity.id
_entity.type
_entity.pdbx_description
1 polymer ?
#
loop_
_entity_poly.entity_id
_entity_poly.type
_entity_poly.pdbx_seq_one_letter_code
_entity_poly.pdbx_strand_id
1 'polypeptide(L)'
;MGPSVRDVEIAWDVMRAFDERDVFARRQLPTWPAWRNPVRFAVPPADELQGQLSPAYAALFGKVVDALSATTWCTCIEAPNTFDYAPFAAANQMLYDSPIVAQRLLAFQSYIASHPGLEDLHPAIRTTFQQAQGQRFSAVRAYDDIFRLAGLRRQADIQFQNRVDVLVVPSTVDHFTVAQLEEELWCGTRPWVGSRILSTCLIWWP
;
A
#
# COMPACT_ATOMS: atom_id res chain seq x y z
N MET A 1 16.25 1.89 -5.24
CA MET A 1 16.62 2.01 -3.82
C MET A 1 18.04 2.53 -3.72
N GLY A 2 18.36 3.28 -2.67
CA GLY A 2 19.70 3.82 -2.42
C GLY A 2 19.99 3.84 -0.91
N PRO A 3 21.26 3.93 -0.49
CA PRO A 3 21.63 3.86 0.92
C PRO A 3 21.32 5.14 1.70
N SER A 4 21.05 6.25 1.02
CA SER A 4 20.62 7.52 1.63
C SER A 4 19.51 8.20 0.82
N VAL A 5 18.81 9.16 1.44
CA VAL A 5 17.83 10.01 0.74
C VAL A 5 18.47 10.73 -0.44
N ARG A 6 19.70 11.26 -0.26
CA ARG A 6 20.45 11.97 -1.29
C ARG A 6 20.74 11.10 -2.52
N ASP A 7 21.11 9.84 -2.31
CA ASP A 7 21.40 8.94 -3.44
C ASP A 7 20.12 8.63 -4.23
N VAL A 8 18.98 8.50 -3.54
CA VAL A 8 17.68 8.31 -4.17
C VAL A 8 17.26 9.57 -4.94
N GLU A 9 17.51 10.78 -4.43
CA GLU A 9 17.24 12.04 -5.13
C GLU A 9 18.07 12.16 -6.42
N ILE A 10 19.35 11.79 -6.39
CA ILE A 10 20.20 11.77 -7.59
C ILE A 10 19.64 10.82 -8.64
N ALA A 11 19.26 9.59 -8.23
CA ALA A 11 18.65 8.64 -9.15
C ALA A 11 17.31 9.15 -9.71
N TRP A 12 16.49 9.77 -8.86
CA TRP A 12 15.21 10.38 -9.25
C TRP A 12 15.39 11.48 -10.29
N ASP A 13 16.38 12.37 -10.13
CA ASP A 13 16.65 13.45 -11.06
C ASP A 13 17.09 12.97 -12.45
N VAL A 14 17.75 11.80 -12.52
CA VAL A 14 18.09 11.14 -13.78
C VAL A 14 16.87 10.46 -14.42
N MET A 15 16.01 9.84 -13.61
CA MET A 15 14.89 9.02 -14.09
C MET A 15 13.62 9.83 -14.38
N ARG A 16 13.43 10.99 -13.76
CA ARG A 16 12.20 11.78 -13.88
C ARG A 16 12.11 12.41 -15.28
N ALA A 17 11.32 11.81 -16.15
CA ALA A 17 11.02 12.35 -17.48
C ALA A 17 9.64 11.90 -17.94
N PHE A 18 9.02 12.67 -18.83
CA PHE A 18 7.83 12.23 -19.54
C PHE A 18 8.22 11.28 -20.68
N ASP A 19 7.66 10.07 -20.70
CA ASP A 19 7.79 9.13 -21.82
C ASP A 19 6.45 9.08 -22.57
N GLU A 20 6.45 9.52 -23.83
CA GLU A 20 5.23 9.52 -24.67
C GLU A 20 4.72 8.12 -25.03
N ARG A 21 5.55 7.08 -24.84
CA ARG A 21 5.19 5.69 -25.10
C ARG A 21 4.50 5.04 -23.90
N ASP A 22 4.59 5.65 -22.72
CA ASP A 22 3.89 5.20 -21.52
C ASP A 22 2.58 5.96 -21.37
N VAL A 23 1.46 5.25 -21.53
CA VAL A 23 0.11 5.80 -21.42
C VAL A 23 -0.22 6.35 -20.03
N PHE A 24 0.55 5.98 -19.01
CA PHE A 24 0.41 6.47 -17.64
C PHE A 24 1.40 7.60 -17.29
N ALA A 25 2.36 7.92 -18.17
CA ALA A 25 3.33 8.97 -17.91
C ALA A 25 2.65 10.34 -17.77
N ARG A 26 3.11 11.12 -16.79
CA ARG A 26 2.56 12.45 -16.49
C ARG A 26 3.58 13.52 -16.84
N ARG A 27 3.17 14.51 -17.64
CA ARG A 27 4.02 15.68 -17.98
C ARG A 27 4.30 16.58 -16.78
N GLN A 28 3.32 16.68 -15.89
CA GLN A 28 3.41 17.49 -14.68
C GLN A 28 3.24 16.58 -13.48
N LEU A 29 4.18 16.68 -12.56
CA LEU A 29 4.07 16.05 -11.25
C LEU A 29 3.25 16.94 -10.33
N PRO A 30 2.53 16.37 -9.34
CA PRO A 30 1.86 17.16 -8.32
C PRO A 30 2.86 18.08 -7.62
N THR A 31 2.52 19.37 -7.53
CA THR A 31 3.26 20.31 -6.70
C THR A 31 2.74 20.23 -5.28
N TRP A 32 3.64 19.95 -4.35
CA TRP A 32 3.31 19.93 -2.93
C TRP A 32 3.41 21.34 -2.36
N PRO A 33 2.46 21.77 -1.51
CA PRO A 33 2.61 23.02 -0.79
C PRO A 33 3.83 22.95 0.12
N ALA A 34 4.36 24.11 0.50
CA ALA A 34 5.40 24.17 1.53
C ALA A 34 4.88 23.53 2.83
N TRP A 35 5.79 22.86 3.54
CA TRP A 35 5.49 22.26 4.83
C TRP A 35 4.94 23.30 5.81
N ARG A 36 3.94 22.89 6.59
CA ARG A 36 3.44 23.68 7.72
C ARG A 36 4.48 23.67 8.84
N ASN A 37 4.38 24.66 9.75
CA ASN A 37 5.15 24.66 10.98
C ASN A 37 4.20 24.94 12.17
N PRO A 38 3.93 23.94 13.03
CA PRO A 38 4.44 22.57 12.97
C PRO A 38 3.81 21.74 11.83
N VAL A 39 4.54 20.73 11.35
CA VAL A 39 4.03 19.69 10.46
C VAL A 39 3.11 18.77 11.25
N ARG A 40 1.92 18.51 10.74
CA ARG A 40 0.96 17.61 11.38
C ARG A 40 1.18 16.20 10.85
N PHE A 41 1.56 15.27 11.69
CA PHE A 41 1.64 13.86 11.29
C PHE A 41 0.60 13.03 12.03
N ALA A 42 0.08 11.99 11.40
CA ALA A 42 -0.75 10.98 12.05
C ALA A 42 -0.13 9.59 11.92
N VAL A 43 -0.59 8.69 12.77
CA VAL A 43 -0.30 7.26 12.72
C VAL A 43 -1.63 6.47 12.66
N PRO A 44 -1.62 5.22 12.16
CA PRO A 44 -2.82 4.39 12.22
C PRO A 44 -3.30 4.20 13.67
N PRO A 45 -4.62 4.03 13.90
CA PRO A 45 -5.18 3.69 15.20
C PRO A 45 -4.49 2.50 15.87
N ALA A 46 -4.46 2.49 17.21
CA ALA A 46 -3.77 1.44 17.95
C ALA A 46 -4.35 0.05 17.67
N ASP A 47 -5.67 -0.08 17.50
CA ASP A 47 -6.37 -1.31 17.15
C ASP A 47 -6.05 -1.81 15.73
N GLU A 48 -5.78 -0.90 14.78
CA GLU A 48 -5.29 -1.27 13.45
C GLU A 48 -3.85 -1.79 13.50
N LEU A 49 -3.02 -1.30 14.43
CA LEU A 49 -1.64 -1.75 14.58
C LEU A 49 -1.52 -3.01 15.45
N GLN A 50 -2.34 -3.11 16.49
CA GLN A 50 -2.34 -4.21 17.46
C GLN A 50 -2.80 -5.51 16.79
N GLY A 51 -1.95 -6.54 16.88
CA GLY A 51 -2.21 -7.84 16.24
C GLY A 51 -1.80 -7.93 14.76
N GLN A 52 -1.34 -6.82 14.15
CA GLN A 52 -0.65 -6.85 12.87
C GLN A 52 0.87 -6.85 13.08
N LEU A 53 1.41 -5.98 13.93
CA LEU A 53 2.84 -5.89 14.19
C LEU A 53 3.33 -6.96 15.16
N SER A 54 4.53 -7.51 14.92
CA SER A 54 5.23 -8.29 15.93
C SER A 54 5.67 -7.40 17.10
N PRO A 55 5.85 -7.94 18.32
CA PRO A 55 6.22 -7.13 19.48
C PRO A 55 7.49 -6.29 19.27
N ALA A 56 8.46 -6.83 18.53
CA ALA A 56 9.69 -6.12 18.19
C ALA A 56 9.42 -4.92 17.25
N TYR A 57 8.62 -5.11 16.20
CA TYR A 57 8.28 -4.05 15.25
C TYR A 57 7.35 -2.99 15.86
N ALA A 58 6.43 -3.39 16.74
CA ALA A 58 5.63 -2.45 17.52
C ALA A 58 6.51 -1.53 18.39
N ALA A 59 7.51 -2.09 19.07
CA ALA A 59 8.45 -1.31 19.88
C ALA A 59 9.32 -0.37 19.04
N LEU A 60 9.78 -0.82 17.86
CA LEU A 60 10.54 0.04 16.94
C LEU A 60 9.69 1.18 16.38
N PHE A 61 8.46 0.90 15.98
CA PHE A 61 7.53 1.93 15.51
C PHE A 61 7.23 2.95 16.60
N GLY A 62 6.97 2.50 17.84
CA GLY A 62 6.79 3.37 19.00
C GLY A 62 7.95 4.35 19.20
N LYS A 63 9.20 3.87 19.11
CA LYS A 63 10.39 4.74 19.19
C LYS A 63 10.41 5.83 18.12
N VAL A 64 9.97 5.53 16.90
CA VAL A 64 9.89 6.53 15.82
C VAL A 64 8.82 7.57 16.13
N VAL A 65 7.65 7.15 16.60
CA VAL A 65 6.55 8.05 16.99
C VAL A 65 6.96 8.95 18.16
N ASP A 66 7.61 8.39 19.18
CA ASP A 66 8.13 9.13 20.32
C ASP A 66 9.19 10.16 19.88
N ALA A 67 10.12 9.75 19.02
CA ALA A 67 11.15 10.64 18.49
C ALA A 67 10.57 11.81 17.69
N LEU A 68 9.55 11.56 16.85
CA LEU A 68 8.85 12.62 16.11
C LEU A 68 8.07 13.55 17.05
N SER A 69 7.40 12.99 18.05
CA SER A 69 6.60 13.75 19.04
C SER A 69 7.47 14.59 19.97
N ALA A 70 8.73 14.22 20.18
CA ALA A 70 9.70 14.99 20.96
C ALA A 70 10.28 16.20 20.21
N THR A 71 10.04 16.32 18.89
CA THR A 71 10.50 17.48 18.12
C THR A 71 9.57 18.69 18.29
N THR A 72 10.09 19.89 18.01
CA THR A 72 9.31 21.13 18.04
C THR A 72 8.66 21.49 16.72
N TRP A 73 9.05 20.83 15.62
CA TRP A 73 8.61 21.13 14.26
C TRP A 73 7.53 20.17 13.75
N CYS A 74 7.18 19.15 14.52
CA CYS A 74 6.06 18.25 14.26
C CYS A 74 5.04 18.24 15.40
N THR A 75 3.81 17.87 15.09
CA THR A 75 2.76 17.57 16.06
C THR A 75 2.00 16.31 15.64
N CYS A 76 1.77 15.40 16.59
CA CYS A 76 1.00 14.18 16.35
C CYS A 76 -0.50 14.48 16.39
N ILE A 77 -1.23 14.02 15.39
CA ILE A 77 -2.68 14.11 15.28
C ILE A 77 -3.27 12.73 15.57
N GLU A 78 -4.02 12.63 16.66
CA GLU A 78 -4.56 11.36 17.15
C GLU A 78 -5.79 10.91 16.35
N ALA A 79 -5.71 9.67 15.86
CA ALA A 79 -6.88 8.94 15.37
C ALA A 79 -7.64 8.30 16.56
N PRO A 80 -8.98 8.13 16.49
CA PRO A 80 -9.88 8.51 15.39
C PRO A 80 -10.48 9.92 15.54
N ASN A 81 -10.29 10.59 16.70
CA ASN A 81 -11.03 11.81 17.03
C ASN A 81 -10.72 13.00 16.11
N THR A 82 -9.50 13.07 15.58
CA THR A 82 -9.05 14.20 14.74
C THR A 82 -8.66 13.81 13.32
N PHE A 83 -8.48 12.51 13.05
CA PHE A 83 -8.12 11.95 11.76
C PHE A 83 -8.83 10.62 11.56
N ASP A 84 -9.58 10.51 10.46
CA ASP A 84 -10.27 9.28 10.09
C ASP A 84 -9.39 8.40 9.20
N TYR A 85 -8.99 7.25 9.73
CA TYR A 85 -8.14 6.28 9.04
C TYR A 85 -8.94 5.27 8.19
N ALA A 86 -10.26 5.18 8.35
CA ALA A 86 -11.09 4.18 7.69
C ALA A 86 -10.95 4.17 6.15
N PRO A 87 -10.83 5.31 5.44
CA PRO A 87 -10.66 5.31 3.99
C PRO A 87 -9.36 4.63 3.53
N PHE A 88 -8.29 4.76 4.32
CA PHE A 88 -6.98 4.18 4.04
C PHE A 88 -7.00 2.65 4.23
N ALA A 89 -7.58 2.20 5.35
CA ALA A 89 -7.75 0.77 5.63
C ALA A 89 -8.65 0.09 4.59
N ALA A 90 -9.78 0.72 4.25
CA ALA A 90 -10.71 0.21 3.24
C ALA A 90 -10.06 0.15 1.85
N ALA A 91 -9.26 1.16 1.47
CA ALA A 91 -8.53 1.13 0.21
C ALA A 91 -7.51 -0.02 0.21
N ASN A 92 -6.73 -0.21 1.28
CA ASN A 92 -5.76 -1.29 1.38
C ASN A 92 -6.40 -2.69 1.21
N GLN A 93 -7.57 -2.92 1.81
CA GLN A 93 -8.31 -4.18 1.65
C GLN A 93 -8.69 -4.47 0.18
N MET A 94 -8.96 -3.43 -0.61
CA MET A 94 -9.30 -3.60 -2.03
C MET A 94 -8.15 -4.18 -2.87
N LEU A 95 -6.89 -4.15 -2.42
CA LEU A 95 -5.79 -4.82 -3.15
C LEU A 95 -6.00 -6.33 -3.29
N TYR A 96 -6.70 -6.95 -2.34
CA TYR A 96 -6.83 -8.40 -2.24
C TYR A 96 -8.25 -8.86 -2.58
N ASP A 97 -9.25 -8.10 -2.17
CA ASP A 97 -10.66 -8.49 -2.25
C ASP A 97 -11.41 -7.87 -3.45
N SER A 98 -10.68 -7.27 -4.40
CA SER A 98 -11.27 -6.63 -5.58
C SER A 98 -10.68 -7.12 -6.90
N PRO A 99 -11.35 -6.85 -8.04
CA PRO A 99 -10.85 -7.11 -9.38
C PRO A 99 -9.50 -6.45 -9.71
N ILE A 100 -8.97 -5.59 -8.85
CA ILE A 100 -7.61 -5.03 -8.99
C ILE A 100 -6.57 -6.16 -9.06
N VAL A 101 -6.74 -7.26 -8.30
CA VAL A 101 -5.84 -8.42 -8.41
C VAL A 101 -5.86 -9.04 -9.82
N ALA A 102 -6.98 -8.93 -10.54
CA ALA A 102 -7.12 -9.43 -11.90
C ALA A 102 -6.37 -8.57 -12.94
N GLN A 103 -5.93 -7.35 -12.61
CA GLN A 103 -5.02 -6.60 -13.49
C GLN A 103 -3.70 -7.36 -13.70
N ARG A 104 -3.26 -8.13 -12.68
CA ARG A 104 -2.10 -9.03 -12.82
C ARG A 104 -2.39 -10.13 -13.85
N LEU A 105 -3.60 -10.68 -13.88
CA LEU A 105 -3.97 -11.68 -14.89
C LEU A 105 -3.94 -11.08 -16.30
N LEU A 106 -4.37 -9.82 -16.47
CA LEU A 106 -4.31 -9.14 -17.76
C LEU A 106 -2.86 -8.98 -18.26
N ALA A 107 -1.95 -8.54 -17.37
CA ALA A 107 -0.53 -8.38 -17.72
C ALA A 107 0.15 -9.69 -18.11
N PHE A 108 -0.29 -10.82 -17.54
CA PHE A 108 0.27 -12.15 -17.78
C PHE A 108 -0.59 -13.02 -18.71
N GLN A 109 -1.63 -12.48 -19.34
CA GLN A 109 -2.63 -13.26 -20.08
C GLN A 109 -2.02 -14.14 -21.17
N SER A 110 -1.11 -13.58 -21.98
CA SER A 110 -0.44 -14.30 -23.06
C SER A 110 0.43 -15.45 -22.56
N TYR A 111 1.14 -15.23 -21.45
CA TYR A 111 1.99 -16.23 -20.81
C TYR A 111 1.15 -17.36 -20.19
N ILE A 112 0.10 -17.01 -19.46
CA ILE A 112 -0.82 -17.98 -18.84
C ILE A 112 -1.49 -18.86 -19.91
N ALA A 113 -1.79 -18.31 -21.08
CA ALA A 113 -2.37 -19.05 -22.20
C ALA A 113 -1.38 -19.96 -22.94
N SER A 114 -0.06 -19.76 -22.77
CA SER A 114 0.97 -20.61 -23.36
C SER A 114 1.20 -21.88 -22.53
N HIS A 115 1.82 -22.91 -23.12
CA HIS A 115 2.28 -24.10 -22.38
C HIS A 115 3.80 -24.00 -22.12
N PRO A 116 4.29 -24.26 -20.89
CA PRO A 116 3.54 -24.71 -19.69
C PRO A 116 2.89 -23.57 -18.88
N GLY A 117 3.12 -22.30 -19.25
CA GLY A 117 2.46 -21.12 -18.71
C GLY A 117 2.32 -21.12 -17.19
N LEU A 118 1.11 -21.44 -16.71
CA LEU A 118 0.76 -21.47 -15.30
C LEU A 118 1.52 -22.56 -14.50
N GLU A 119 1.86 -23.69 -15.12
CA GLU A 119 2.53 -24.83 -14.49
C GLU A 119 4.03 -24.60 -14.23
N ASP A 120 4.63 -23.60 -14.87
CA ASP A 120 6.02 -23.18 -14.63
C ASP A 120 6.14 -22.10 -13.55
N LEU A 121 5.01 -21.54 -13.09
CA LEU A 121 5.03 -20.53 -12.04
C LEU A 121 5.33 -21.15 -10.68
N HIS A 122 6.03 -20.38 -9.83
CA HIS A 122 6.20 -20.70 -8.42
C HIS A 122 4.83 -21.00 -7.77
N PRO A 123 4.69 -22.04 -6.92
CA PRO A 123 3.40 -22.49 -6.40
C PRO A 123 2.53 -21.37 -5.81
N ALA A 124 3.12 -20.45 -5.03
CA ALA A 124 2.37 -19.33 -4.45
C ALA A 124 1.77 -18.38 -5.50
N ILE A 125 2.50 -18.10 -6.59
CA ILE A 125 2.03 -17.24 -7.68
C ILE A 125 0.93 -17.97 -8.46
N ARG A 126 1.14 -19.26 -8.74
CA ARG A 126 0.17 -20.13 -9.39
C ARG A 126 -1.16 -20.11 -8.65
N THR A 127 -1.15 -20.34 -7.33
CA THR A 127 -2.39 -20.38 -6.55
C THR A 127 -3.06 -19.00 -6.49
N THR A 128 -2.29 -17.91 -6.37
CA THR A 128 -2.84 -16.54 -6.44
C THR A 128 -3.58 -16.31 -7.75
N PHE A 129 -2.99 -16.71 -8.88
CA PHE A 129 -3.59 -16.53 -10.20
C PHE A 129 -4.82 -17.42 -10.39
N GLN A 130 -4.76 -18.68 -9.93
CA GLN A 130 -5.91 -19.58 -9.96
C GLN A 130 -7.09 -19.07 -9.12
N GLN A 131 -6.83 -18.55 -7.92
CA GLN A 131 -7.85 -17.93 -7.08
C GLN A 131 -8.49 -16.73 -7.77
N ALA A 132 -7.66 -15.83 -8.35
CA ALA A 132 -8.17 -14.67 -9.08
C ALA A 132 -9.01 -15.06 -10.31
N GLN A 133 -8.61 -16.11 -11.06
CA GLN A 133 -9.40 -16.66 -12.17
C GLN A 133 -10.71 -17.28 -11.69
N GLY A 134 -10.69 -17.97 -10.54
CA GLY A 134 -11.86 -18.61 -9.93
C GLY A 134 -12.92 -17.63 -9.43
N GLN A 135 -12.54 -16.42 -9.02
CA GLN A 135 -13.46 -15.39 -8.53
C GLN A 135 -14.39 -14.82 -9.62
N ARG A 136 -14.07 -15.01 -10.92
CA ARG A 136 -14.91 -14.63 -12.07
C ARG A 136 -15.53 -13.22 -11.95
N PHE A 137 -14.69 -12.23 -11.68
CA PHE A 137 -15.12 -10.84 -11.55
C PHE A 137 -15.89 -10.37 -12.79
N SER A 138 -17.09 -9.80 -12.58
CA SER A 138 -17.87 -9.20 -13.66
C SER A 138 -17.36 -7.79 -14.00
N ALA A 139 -17.61 -7.33 -15.23
CA ALA A 139 -17.32 -5.96 -15.61
C ALA A 139 -18.05 -4.95 -14.69
N VAL A 140 -19.30 -5.25 -14.30
CA VAL A 140 -20.08 -4.43 -13.36
C VAL A 140 -19.36 -4.31 -12.02
N ARG A 141 -18.83 -5.42 -11.49
CA ARG A 141 -18.06 -5.39 -10.24
C ARG A 141 -16.76 -4.59 -10.38
N ALA A 142 -16.07 -4.71 -11.51
CA ALA A 142 -14.87 -3.92 -11.76
C ALA A 142 -15.15 -2.41 -11.75
N TYR A 143 -16.23 -1.96 -12.38
CA TYR A 143 -16.62 -0.55 -12.35
C TYR A 143 -17.10 -0.09 -10.96
N ASP A 144 -17.85 -0.94 -10.25
CA ASP A 144 -18.26 -0.68 -8.85
C ASP A 144 -17.03 -0.42 -7.95
N ASP A 145 -16.01 -1.28 -8.03
CA ASP A 145 -14.78 -1.11 -7.26
C ASP A 145 -13.96 0.12 -7.72
N ILE A 146 -13.96 0.47 -9.01
CA ILE A 146 -13.34 1.73 -9.48
C ILE A 146 -14.04 2.94 -8.83
N PHE A 147 -15.37 2.96 -8.81
CA PHE A 147 -16.13 4.06 -8.19
C PHE A 147 -15.94 4.11 -6.68
N ARG A 148 -15.91 2.95 -6.03
CA ARG A 148 -15.59 2.84 -4.60
C ARG A 148 -14.21 3.41 -4.29
N LEU A 149 -13.18 3.04 -5.07
CA LEU A 149 -11.82 3.54 -4.88
C LEU A 149 -11.75 5.07 -5.06
N ALA A 150 -12.44 5.61 -6.07
CA ALA A 150 -12.53 7.06 -6.27
C ALA A 150 -13.17 7.78 -5.06
N GLY A 151 -14.21 7.17 -4.47
CA GLY A 151 -14.84 7.67 -3.24
C GLY A 151 -13.89 7.65 -2.04
N LEU A 152 -13.19 6.55 -1.82
CA LEU A 152 -12.20 6.40 -0.75
C LEU A 152 -11.04 7.39 -0.90
N ARG A 153 -10.55 7.58 -2.13
CA ARG A 153 -9.52 8.57 -2.43
C ARG A 153 -9.98 9.98 -2.08
N ARG A 154 -11.22 10.35 -2.44
CA ARG A 154 -11.77 11.67 -2.05
C ARG A 154 -11.82 11.84 -0.53
N GLN A 155 -12.20 10.79 0.20
CA GLN A 155 -12.25 10.85 1.67
C GLN A 155 -10.83 10.99 2.25
N ALA A 156 -9.84 10.26 1.72
CA ALA A 156 -8.44 10.39 2.12
C ALA A 156 -7.88 11.79 1.82
N ASP A 157 -8.17 12.36 0.64
CA ASP A 157 -7.78 13.72 0.26
C ASP A 157 -8.32 14.77 1.26
N ILE A 158 -9.57 14.62 1.72
CA ILE A 158 -10.17 15.50 2.73
C ILE A 158 -9.39 15.42 4.06
N GLN A 159 -8.91 14.24 4.45
CA GLN A 159 -8.07 14.09 5.65
C GLN A 159 -6.74 14.82 5.50
N PHE A 160 -6.05 14.68 4.37
CA PHE A 160 -4.79 15.40 4.11
C PHE A 160 -4.97 16.92 4.00
N GLN A 161 -6.07 17.37 3.39
CA GLN A 161 -6.32 18.81 3.28
C GLN A 161 -6.55 19.45 4.65
N ASN A 162 -7.34 18.80 5.50
CA ASN A 162 -7.88 19.45 6.70
C ASN A 162 -7.18 19.03 8.00
N ARG A 163 -6.63 17.82 8.09
CA ARG A 163 -6.22 17.22 9.36
C ARG A 163 -4.73 16.95 9.46
N VAL A 164 -4.13 16.33 8.45
CA VAL A 164 -2.76 15.80 8.53
C VAL A 164 -1.95 16.21 7.30
N ASP A 165 -0.65 16.43 7.46
CA ASP A 165 0.26 16.70 6.35
C ASP A 165 1.07 15.45 5.98
N VAL A 166 1.33 14.57 6.96
CA VAL A 166 2.05 13.29 6.77
C VAL A 166 1.30 12.16 7.47
N LEU A 167 1.23 11.00 6.83
CA LEU A 167 0.80 9.76 7.48
C LEU A 167 2.03 8.87 7.65
N VAL A 168 2.38 8.56 8.89
CA VAL A 168 3.53 7.72 9.25
C VAL A 168 3.02 6.31 9.56
N VAL A 169 3.46 5.33 8.79
CA VAL A 169 3.05 3.93 8.94
C VAL A 169 4.27 3.02 9.08
N PRO A 170 4.15 1.88 9.78
CA PRO A 170 5.16 0.82 9.73
C PRO A 170 5.36 0.32 8.29
N SER A 171 6.62 0.20 7.86
CA SER A 171 6.93 -0.29 6.50
C SER A 171 6.64 -1.78 6.31
N THR A 172 6.79 -2.58 7.36
CA THR A 172 6.46 -4.01 7.41
C THR A 172 5.98 -4.37 8.80
N VAL A 173 5.31 -5.52 8.90
CA VAL A 173 4.71 -6.02 10.14
C VAL A 173 5.66 -6.86 10.98
N ASP A 174 6.57 -7.57 10.32
CA ASP A 174 7.57 -8.43 10.94
C ASP A 174 8.74 -8.70 9.98
N HIS A 175 9.74 -9.46 10.45
CA HIS A 175 10.82 -10.01 9.64
C HIS A 175 10.85 -11.53 9.71
N PHE A 176 10.20 -12.18 8.73
CA PHE A 176 10.10 -13.63 8.66
C PHE A 176 11.40 -14.26 8.12
N THR A 177 11.78 -15.40 8.71
CA THR A 177 12.81 -16.27 8.16
C THR A 177 12.31 -17.03 6.94
N VAL A 178 13.24 -17.50 6.10
CA VAL A 178 12.91 -18.35 4.94
C VAL A 178 12.12 -19.60 5.38
N ALA A 179 12.56 -20.26 6.45
CA ALA A 179 11.89 -21.44 6.99
C ALA A 179 10.43 -21.16 7.41
N GLN A 180 10.16 -20.00 8.05
CA GLN A 180 8.79 -19.62 8.40
C GLN A 180 7.91 -19.37 7.17
N LEU A 181 8.47 -18.77 6.12
CA LEU A 181 7.74 -18.56 4.85
C LEU A 181 7.46 -19.89 4.14
N GLU A 182 8.37 -20.86 4.26
CA GLU A 182 8.20 -22.21 3.72
C GLU A 182 7.24 -23.06 4.56
N GLU A 183 7.14 -22.86 5.88
CA GLU A 183 6.16 -23.54 6.74
C GLU A 183 4.74 -22.99 6.55
N GLU A 184 4.60 -21.68 6.28
CA GLU A 184 3.36 -21.05 5.87
C GLU A 184 2.98 -21.39 4.41
N LEU A 185 3.02 -22.69 4.06
CA LEU A 185 2.51 -23.25 2.80
C LEU A 185 1.04 -22.89 2.60
N TRP A 186 0.76 -21.66 2.15
CA TRP A 186 -0.44 -21.11 1.49
C TRP A 186 -1.82 -21.59 2.01
N CYS A 187 -1.88 -22.18 3.20
CA CYS A 187 -3.06 -22.85 3.70
C CYS A 187 -4.10 -21.78 3.98
N GLY A 188 -5.18 -21.77 3.22
CA GLY A 188 -6.27 -20.80 3.24
C GLY A 188 -7.07 -20.72 4.55
N THR A 189 -6.44 -21.01 5.68
CA THR A 189 -6.98 -20.91 7.05
C THR A 189 -6.51 -19.65 7.78
N ARG A 190 -5.46 -18.95 7.29
CA ARG A 190 -5.09 -17.61 7.79
C ARG A 190 -5.15 -16.62 6.62
N PRO A 191 -5.82 -15.45 6.78
CA PRO A 191 -5.76 -14.39 5.77
C PRO A 191 -4.30 -14.03 5.51
N TRP A 192 -3.92 -13.96 4.23
CA TRP A 192 -2.57 -13.67 3.76
C TRP A 192 -1.92 -12.55 4.58
N VAL A 193 -0.74 -12.78 5.19
CA VAL A 193 -0.07 -11.77 6.03
C VAL A 193 0.24 -10.50 5.22
N GLY A 194 0.43 -10.59 3.91
CA GLY A 194 0.63 -9.39 3.11
C GLY A 194 -0.64 -8.53 2.90
N SER A 195 -1.84 -9.00 3.29
CA SER A 195 -3.02 -8.13 3.44
C SER A 195 -2.83 -7.06 4.51
N ARG A 196 -1.80 -7.25 5.35
CA ARG A 196 -1.42 -6.44 6.51
C ARG A 196 -0.24 -5.52 6.23
N ILE A 197 0.32 -5.53 5.02
CA ILE A 197 1.29 -4.52 4.63
C ILE A 197 0.51 -3.21 4.49
N LEU A 198 0.72 -2.28 5.43
CA LEU A 198 0.15 -0.93 5.46
C LEU A 198 0.69 -0.03 4.31
N SER A 199 1.01 -0.62 3.16
CA SER A 199 1.52 0.11 2.01
C SER A 199 0.34 0.70 1.25
N THR A 200 0.18 2.00 1.44
CA THR A 200 -0.88 2.87 0.92
C THR A 200 -0.81 3.10 -0.59
N CYS A 201 -0.31 2.14 -1.36
CA CYS A 201 -0.04 2.29 -2.80
C CYS A 201 -1.31 2.57 -3.62
N LEU A 202 -2.50 2.16 -3.17
CA LEU A 202 -3.74 2.37 -3.93
C LEU A 202 -4.23 3.82 -3.99
N ILE A 203 -3.89 4.66 -3.01
CA ILE A 203 -4.39 6.05 -2.98
C ILE A 203 -3.84 6.86 -4.18
N TRP A 204 -2.73 6.40 -4.75
CA TRP A 204 -2.02 7.09 -5.84
C TRP A 204 -2.31 6.51 -7.23
N TRP A 205 -3.10 5.44 -7.32
CA TRP A 205 -3.58 4.95 -8.62
C TRP A 205 -4.55 6.00 -9.21
N PRO A 206 -4.42 6.38 -10.49
CA PRO A 206 -5.28 7.37 -11.14
C PRO A 206 -6.76 7.02 -11.01
#